data_AF-A0A7V3D617-F1
#
_entry.id   AF-A0A7V3D617-F1
#
_cell.length_a   1.000
_cell.length_b   1.000
_cell.length_c   1.000
_cell.angle_alpha   90.00
_cell.angle_beta   90.00
_cell.angle_gamma   90.00
#
_symmetry.space_group_name_H-M   'P 1'
#
loop_
_entity.id
_entity.type
_entity.pdbx_description
1 polymer ?
#
loop_
_entity_poly.entity_id
_entity_poly.type
_entity_poly.pdbx_seq_one_letter_code
_entity_poly.pdbx_strand_id
1 'polypeptide(L)'
;MIVWEWMEEFQRQALEAGDLERFELPRLHNRAYKLRETDPAQALALLEKGSQEAARLREPWWVLFYDDWRVTAQLFFLRDFRNVLDLAVRNVLEIRKPANAQFPLRFSIQRNLIAAYLGIDPAGYADQIEPALEHLEREVPAEGGDKYLVQGSKREFALSLDRVDDAAAAVWQALRMAVNDRNQSSATHHATFNYSGLCEIAWKRGDMVLLDEAAQAGEEAARASDLQMELTEFLQWQAVVAVAQGQTDRAQSLAQRASERVKRLKMP
;
A
#
# COMPACT_ATOMS: atom_id res chain seq x y z
N MET A 1 -15.26 -4.76 -14.33
CA MET A 1 -15.25 -3.32 -14.03
C MET A 1 -14.26 -3.12 -12.90
N ILE A 2 -13.16 -2.41 -13.15
CA ILE A 2 -12.22 -2.04 -12.10
C ILE A 2 -12.78 -0.86 -11.29
N VAL A 3 -12.27 -0.63 -10.09
CA VAL A 3 -12.80 0.42 -9.18
C VAL A 3 -12.83 1.81 -9.84
N TRP A 4 -11.84 2.13 -10.67
CA TRP A 4 -11.72 3.44 -11.32
C TRP A 4 -12.80 3.64 -12.38
N GLU A 5 -13.10 2.62 -13.18
CA GLU A 5 -14.20 2.65 -14.15
C GLU A 5 -15.55 2.84 -13.44
N TRP A 6 -15.75 2.17 -12.30
CA TRP A 6 -16.96 2.35 -11.48
C TRP A 6 -17.09 3.79 -10.96
N MET A 7 -16.00 4.37 -10.46
CA MET A 7 -16.00 5.74 -9.95
C MET A 7 -16.22 6.77 -11.06
N GLU A 8 -15.56 6.61 -12.21
CA GLU A 8 -15.70 7.49 -13.38
C GLU A 8 -17.12 7.46 -13.93
N GLU A 9 -17.70 6.26 -14.05
CA GLU A 9 -19.07 6.07 -14.50
C GLU A 9 -20.07 6.71 -13.53
N PHE A 10 -19.91 6.51 -12.22
CA PHE A 10 -20.74 7.15 -11.20
C PHE A 10 -20.65 8.68 -11.28
N GLN A 11 -19.44 9.22 -11.45
CA GLN A 11 -19.23 10.65 -11.56
C GLN A 11 -19.90 11.22 -12.82
N ARG A 12 -19.77 10.54 -13.95
CA ARG A 12 -20.38 10.92 -15.23
C ARG A 12 -21.90 10.95 -15.14
N GLN A 13 -22.50 9.90 -14.58
CA GLN A 13 -23.95 9.81 -14.38
C GLN A 13 -24.48 10.94 -13.47
N ALA A 14 -23.77 11.22 -12.36
CA ALA A 14 -24.16 12.31 -11.45
C ALA A 14 -24.10 13.68 -12.16
N LEU A 15 -23.08 13.92 -12.99
CA LEU A 15 -22.95 15.15 -13.77
C LEU A 15 -24.07 15.29 -14.81
N GLU A 16 -24.38 14.23 -15.55
CA GLU A 16 -25.46 14.20 -16.55
C GLU A 16 -26.84 14.44 -15.92
N ALA A 17 -27.05 13.94 -14.70
CA ALA A 17 -28.27 14.16 -13.92
C ALA A 17 -28.33 15.53 -13.22
N GLY A 18 -27.25 16.32 -13.23
CA GLY A 18 -27.14 17.56 -12.47
C GLY A 18 -27.09 17.36 -10.95
N ASP A 19 -26.80 16.15 -10.47
CA ASP A 19 -26.66 15.82 -9.04
C ASP A 19 -25.26 16.20 -8.54
N LEU A 20 -25.12 17.47 -8.15
CA LEU A 20 -23.86 18.00 -7.65
C LEU A 20 -23.40 17.36 -6.33
N GLU A 21 -24.33 16.84 -5.52
CA GLU A 21 -23.99 16.20 -4.24
C GLU A 21 -23.28 14.86 -4.48
N ARG A 22 -23.84 14.01 -5.36
CA ARG A 22 -23.21 12.75 -5.77
C ARG A 22 -21.93 12.97 -6.58
N PHE A 23 -21.92 13.99 -7.44
CA PHE A 23 -20.72 14.35 -8.20
C PHE A 23 -19.51 14.66 -7.31
N GLU A 24 -19.76 15.15 -6.09
CA GLU A 24 -18.70 15.53 -5.17
C GLU A 24 -18.08 14.35 -4.40
N LEU A 25 -18.74 13.18 -4.37
CA LEU A 25 -18.20 11.98 -3.73
C LEU A 25 -16.84 11.59 -4.36
N PRO A 26 -16.69 11.24 -5.65
CA PRO A 26 -15.37 10.93 -6.23
C PRO A 26 -14.30 12.02 -5.99
N ARG A 27 -14.69 13.29 -5.96
CA ARG A 27 -13.77 14.43 -5.78
C ARG A 27 -13.23 14.55 -4.36
N LEU A 28 -14.00 14.16 -3.34
CA LEU A 28 -13.49 14.10 -1.95
C LEU A 28 -12.35 13.08 -1.85
N HIS A 29 -12.53 11.87 -2.40
CA HIS A 29 -11.47 10.87 -2.50
C HIS A 29 -10.23 11.42 -3.23
N ASN A 30 -10.40 12.01 -4.42
CA ASN A 30 -9.26 12.51 -5.19
C ASN A 30 -8.46 13.60 -4.46
N ARG A 31 -9.12 14.41 -3.62
CA ARG A 31 -8.45 15.37 -2.73
C ARG A 31 -7.71 14.66 -1.59
N ALA A 32 -8.35 13.70 -0.94
CA ALA A 32 -7.72 12.90 0.12
C ALA A 32 -6.47 12.16 -0.38
N TYR A 33 -6.56 11.53 -1.55
CA TYR A 33 -5.45 10.78 -2.16
C TYR A 33 -4.21 11.65 -2.42
N LYS A 34 -4.39 12.92 -2.80
CA LYS A 34 -3.27 13.87 -3.01
C LYS A 34 -2.59 14.27 -1.70
N LEU A 35 -3.31 14.22 -0.59
CA LEU A 35 -2.80 14.59 0.74
C LEU A 35 -2.20 13.41 1.49
N ARG A 36 -2.38 12.18 1.00
CA ARG A 36 -2.07 10.94 1.75
C ARG A 36 -0.65 10.90 2.36
N GLU A 37 0.37 11.41 1.67
CA GLU A 37 1.76 11.43 2.17
C GLU A 37 2.17 12.75 2.83
N THR A 38 1.47 13.86 2.52
CA THR A 38 1.89 15.22 2.93
C THR A 38 1.05 15.81 4.05
N ASP A 39 -0.17 15.30 4.24
CA ASP A 39 -1.08 15.65 5.32
C ASP A 39 -2.07 14.47 5.54
N PRO A 40 -1.59 13.34 6.08
CA PRO A 40 -2.40 12.14 6.25
C PRO A 40 -3.59 12.34 7.20
N ALA A 41 -3.50 13.28 8.14
CA ALA A 41 -4.59 13.63 9.04
C ALA A 41 -5.73 14.33 8.27
N GLN A 42 -5.41 15.32 7.43
CA GLN A 42 -6.40 15.96 6.57
C GLN A 42 -6.98 15.00 5.52
N ALA A 43 -6.17 14.07 4.99
CA ALA A 43 -6.65 13.01 4.12
C ALA A 43 -7.70 12.14 4.82
N LEU A 44 -7.43 11.68 6.04
CA LEU A 44 -8.38 10.89 6.84
C LEU A 44 -9.68 11.66 7.11
N ALA A 45 -9.59 12.95 7.47
CA ALA A 45 -10.76 13.79 7.70
C ALA A 45 -11.65 13.94 6.44
N LEU A 46 -11.04 14.04 5.26
CA LEU A 46 -11.79 14.08 3.99
C LEU A 46 -12.49 12.75 3.69
N LEU A 47 -11.84 11.61 4.00
CA LEU A 47 -12.44 10.29 3.81
C LEU A 47 -13.59 10.05 4.78
N GLU A 48 -13.47 10.50 6.04
CA GLU A 48 -14.56 10.45 7.00
C GLU A 48 -15.75 11.31 6.56
N LYS A 49 -15.49 12.54 6.09
CA LYS A 49 -16.53 13.38 5.48
C LYS A 49 -17.21 12.67 4.30
N GLY A 50 -16.43 12.04 3.42
CA GLY A 50 -16.96 11.28 2.28
C GLY A 50 -17.89 10.15 2.70
N SER A 51 -17.52 9.38 3.74
CA SER A 51 -18.36 8.32 4.31
C SER A 51 -19.68 8.87 4.84
N GLN A 52 -19.64 9.99 5.58
CA GLN A 52 -20.83 10.64 6.13
C GLN A 52 -21.78 11.17 5.03
N GLU A 53 -21.24 11.82 3.99
CA GLU A 53 -22.04 12.30 2.85
C GLU A 53 -22.65 11.14 2.07
N ALA A 54 -21.88 10.07 1.81
CA ALA A 54 -22.38 8.86 1.16
C ALA A 54 -23.54 8.23 1.94
N ALA A 55 -23.44 8.18 3.28
CA ALA A 55 -24.51 7.67 4.13
C ALA A 55 -25.77 8.55 4.06
N ARG A 56 -25.62 9.88 4.09
CA ARG A 56 -26.72 10.84 3.94
C ARG A 56 -27.43 10.68 2.60
N LEU A 57 -26.68 10.47 1.53
CA LEU A 57 -27.18 10.26 0.17
C LEU A 57 -27.73 8.85 -0.07
N ARG A 58 -27.60 7.94 0.90
CA ARG A 58 -27.98 6.52 0.82
C ARG A 58 -27.23 5.76 -0.27
N GLU A 59 -25.93 6.01 -0.35
CA GLU A 59 -24.98 5.37 -1.27
C GLU A 59 -24.13 4.33 -0.52
N PRO A 60 -24.64 3.11 -0.23
CA PRO A 60 -23.98 2.15 0.66
C PRO A 60 -22.61 1.68 0.15
N TRP A 61 -22.44 1.54 -1.17
CA TRP A 61 -21.14 1.18 -1.75
C TRP A 61 -20.12 2.31 -1.58
N TRP A 62 -20.54 3.57 -1.60
CA TRP A 62 -19.64 4.70 -1.33
C TRP A 62 -19.27 4.78 0.15
N VAL A 63 -20.19 4.48 1.07
CA VAL A 63 -19.84 4.36 2.51
C VAL A 63 -18.72 3.33 2.69
N LEU A 64 -18.89 2.15 2.11
CA LEU A 64 -17.91 1.07 2.21
C LEU A 64 -16.59 1.39 1.51
N PHE A 65 -16.64 2.07 0.36
CA PHE A 65 -15.46 2.60 -0.32
C PHE A 65 -14.66 3.55 0.59
N TYR A 66 -15.34 4.51 1.22
CA TYR A 66 -14.67 5.45 2.10
C TYR A 66 -14.12 4.79 3.35
N ASP A 67 -14.85 3.86 3.95
CA ASP A 67 -14.40 3.13 5.12
C ASP A 67 -13.19 2.24 4.80
N ASP A 68 -13.10 1.65 3.61
CA ASP A 68 -11.89 0.93 3.17
C ASP A 68 -10.70 1.87 3.03
N TRP A 69 -10.88 3.04 2.39
CA TRP A 69 -9.82 4.04 2.28
C TRP A 69 -9.40 4.64 3.63
N ARG A 70 -10.31 4.73 4.60
CA ARG A 70 -9.97 5.12 5.98
C ARG A 70 -9.10 4.07 6.67
N VAL A 71 -9.33 2.79 6.41
CA VAL A 71 -8.44 1.70 6.86
C VAL A 71 -7.08 1.87 6.20
N THR A 72 -7.01 1.99 4.87
CA THR A 72 -5.76 2.24 4.13
C THR A 72 -4.99 3.42 4.70
N ALA A 73 -5.67 4.55 4.98
CA ALA A 73 -5.02 5.74 5.50
C ALA A 73 -4.45 5.56 6.91
N GLN A 74 -5.19 4.87 7.78
CA GLN A 74 -4.72 4.53 9.12
C GLN A 74 -3.52 3.59 9.09
N LEU A 75 -3.55 2.55 8.25
CA LEU A 75 -2.48 1.55 8.16
C LEU A 75 -1.19 2.12 7.57
N PHE A 76 -1.28 2.77 6.41
CA PHE A 76 -0.08 3.02 5.59
C PHE A 76 0.45 4.45 5.69
N PHE A 77 -0.40 5.42 6.05
CA PHE A 77 0.01 6.83 6.08
C PHE A 77 0.11 7.38 7.50
N LEU A 78 -0.90 7.16 8.34
CA LEU A 78 -0.86 7.57 9.74
C LEU A 78 -0.10 6.59 10.64
N ARG A 79 -0.06 5.31 10.25
CA ARG A 79 0.43 4.20 11.09
C ARG A 79 -0.24 4.17 12.47
N ASP A 80 -1.53 4.48 12.51
CA ASP A 80 -2.35 4.46 13.72
C ASP A 80 -3.18 3.18 13.77
N PHE A 81 -2.73 2.23 14.57
CA PHE A 81 -3.33 0.89 14.66
C PHE A 81 -4.38 0.75 15.76
N ARG A 82 -4.63 1.80 16.57
CA ARG A 82 -5.44 1.70 17.80
C ARG A 82 -6.88 1.23 17.54
N ASN A 83 -7.50 1.70 16.46
CA ASN A 83 -8.91 1.41 16.14
C ASN A 83 -9.12 0.82 14.73
N VAL A 84 -8.02 0.56 14.01
CA VAL A 84 -8.09 0.20 12.58
C VAL A 84 -8.67 -1.20 12.36
N LEU A 85 -8.40 -2.14 13.28
CA LEU A 85 -8.84 -3.52 13.18
C LEU A 85 -10.38 -3.62 13.22
N ASP A 86 -11.03 -2.90 14.14
CA ASP A 86 -12.49 -2.90 14.26
C ASP A 86 -13.17 -2.37 12.99
N LEU A 87 -12.57 -1.39 12.31
CA LEU A 87 -13.08 -0.90 11.04
C LEU A 87 -12.84 -1.92 9.91
N ALA A 88 -11.64 -2.51 9.83
CA ALA A 88 -11.32 -3.53 8.83
C ALA A 88 -12.23 -4.77 8.94
N VAL A 89 -12.48 -5.27 10.16
CA VAL A 89 -13.38 -6.39 10.42
C VAL A 89 -14.81 -6.04 9.99
N ARG A 90 -15.30 -4.85 10.34
CA ARG A 90 -16.64 -4.39 9.92
C ARG A 90 -16.76 -4.34 8.40
N ASN A 91 -15.76 -3.83 7.68
CA ASN A 91 -15.77 -3.80 6.22
C ASN A 91 -15.83 -5.22 5.62
N VAL A 92 -15.06 -6.17 6.17
CA VAL A 92 -15.10 -7.58 5.73
C VAL A 92 -16.47 -8.22 5.96
N LEU A 93 -17.12 -7.93 7.10
CA LEU A 93 -18.47 -8.41 7.35
C LEU A 93 -19.49 -7.77 6.40
N GLU A 94 -19.33 -6.50 6.06
CA GLU A 94 -20.21 -5.78 5.15
C GLU A 94 -20.12 -6.33 3.73
N ILE A 95 -18.92 -6.58 3.19
CA ILE A 95 -18.78 -7.17 1.85
C ILE A 95 -19.37 -8.57 1.76
N ARG A 96 -19.51 -9.32 2.85
CA ARG A 96 -20.11 -10.67 2.81
C ARG A 96 -21.61 -10.66 2.58
N LYS A 97 -22.28 -9.51 2.71
CA LYS A 97 -23.72 -9.41 2.47
C LYS A 97 -24.05 -9.54 0.97
N PRO A 98 -25.18 -10.17 0.60
CA PRO A 98 -25.58 -10.32 -0.80
C PRO A 98 -25.65 -8.99 -1.58
N ALA A 99 -26.05 -7.90 -0.93
CA ALA A 99 -26.11 -6.56 -1.54
C ALA A 99 -24.75 -6.04 -2.03
N ASN A 100 -23.64 -6.60 -1.54
CA ASN A 100 -22.28 -6.19 -1.86
C ASN A 100 -21.52 -7.25 -2.68
N ALA A 101 -22.22 -8.26 -3.21
CA ALA A 101 -21.61 -9.33 -4.02
C ALA A 101 -20.81 -8.80 -5.23
N GLN A 102 -21.26 -7.68 -5.81
CA GLN A 102 -20.63 -7.07 -6.99
C GLN A 102 -19.75 -5.85 -6.68
N PHE A 103 -19.52 -5.54 -5.40
CA PHE A 103 -18.71 -4.38 -5.03
C PHE A 103 -17.25 -4.56 -5.54
N PRO A 104 -16.65 -3.58 -6.25
CA PRO A 104 -15.37 -3.78 -6.91
C PRO A 104 -14.17 -3.88 -5.96
N LEU A 105 -14.26 -3.36 -4.73
CA LEU A 105 -13.15 -3.37 -3.75
C LEU A 105 -13.19 -4.53 -2.75
N ARG A 106 -13.93 -5.61 -3.05
CA ARG A 106 -14.02 -6.79 -2.17
C ARG A 106 -12.65 -7.40 -1.86
N PHE A 107 -11.74 -7.40 -2.82
CA PHE A 107 -10.39 -7.91 -2.66
C PHE A 107 -9.57 -7.00 -1.74
N SER A 108 -9.54 -5.69 -2.03
CA SER A 108 -8.88 -4.66 -1.23
C SER A 108 -9.27 -4.74 0.25
N ILE A 109 -10.57 -4.82 0.54
CA ILE A 109 -11.09 -4.90 1.91
C ILE A 109 -10.55 -6.11 2.68
N GLN A 110 -10.48 -7.28 2.03
CA GLN A 110 -9.94 -8.48 2.67
C GLN A 110 -8.43 -8.35 2.89
N ARG A 111 -7.70 -7.80 1.91
CA ARG A 111 -6.26 -7.54 2.05
C ARG A 111 -5.96 -6.54 3.16
N ASN A 112 -6.78 -5.51 3.31
CA ASN A 112 -6.63 -4.50 4.36
C ASN A 112 -6.86 -5.09 5.76
N LEU A 113 -7.71 -6.12 5.91
CA LEU A 113 -7.80 -6.86 7.17
C LEU A 113 -6.49 -7.59 7.48
N ILE A 114 -5.87 -8.25 6.49
CA ILE A 114 -4.57 -8.89 6.69
C ILE A 114 -3.50 -7.87 7.07
N ALA A 115 -3.46 -6.73 6.38
CA ALA A 115 -2.51 -5.67 6.69
C ALA A 115 -2.72 -5.07 8.09
N ALA A 116 -3.96 -5.02 8.59
CA ALA A 116 -4.23 -4.64 9.98
C ALA A 116 -3.64 -5.65 10.97
N TYR A 117 -3.80 -6.96 10.72
CA TYR A 117 -3.15 -7.99 11.56
C TYR A 117 -1.63 -7.87 11.54
N LEU A 118 -1.05 -7.70 10.34
CA LEU A 118 0.40 -7.54 10.15
C LEU A 118 0.97 -6.32 10.90
N GLY A 119 0.25 -5.20 10.88
CA GLY A 119 0.72 -3.98 11.54
C GLY A 119 0.53 -3.95 13.06
N ILE A 120 -0.30 -4.85 13.62
CA ILE A 120 -0.56 -4.92 15.06
C ILE A 120 0.34 -5.96 15.73
N ASP A 121 0.22 -7.23 15.33
CA ASP A 121 0.96 -8.34 15.92
C ASP A 121 0.98 -9.53 14.95
N PRO A 122 1.94 -9.54 13.99
CA PRO A 122 1.97 -10.58 12.97
C PRO A 122 2.15 -11.98 13.57
N ALA A 123 2.88 -12.12 14.68
CA ALA A 123 3.07 -13.40 15.36
C ALA A 123 1.79 -13.85 16.09
N GLY A 124 1.14 -12.93 16.82
CA GLY A 124 -0.10 -13.22 17.53
C GLY A 124 -1.29 -13.52 16.62
N TYR A 125 -1.26 -13.03 15.37
CA TYR A 125 -2.29 -13.27 14.36
C TYR A 125 -1.89 -14.29 13.27
N ALA A 126 -0.81 -15.06 13.46
CA ALA A 126 -0.29 -15.97 12.44
C ALA A 126 -1.37 -16.96 11.92
N ASP A 127 -2.16 -17.54 12.84
CA ASP A 127 -3.24 -18.50 12.52
C ASP A 127 -4.36 -17.88 11.66
N GLN A 128 -4.52 -16.56 11.70
CA GLN A 128 -5.48 -15.82 10.88
C GLN A 128 -4.85 -15.36 9.55
N ILE A 129 -3.58 -14.94 9.59
CA ILE A 129 -2.87 -14.38 8.44
C ILE A 129 -2.57 -15.46 7.40
N GLU A 130 -2.02 -16.61 7.80
CA GLU A 130 -1.61 -17.68 6.87
C GLU A 130 -2.77 -18.14 5.95
N PRO A 131 -3.90 -18.64 6.49
CA PRO A 131 -5.01 -19.08 5.63
C PRO A 131 -5.67 -17.94 4.85
N ALA A 132 -5.63 -16.70 5.37
CA ALA A 132 -6.15 -15.54 4.66
C ALA A 132 -5.28 -15.18 3.45
N LEU A 133 -3.95 -15.25 3.56
CA LEU A 133 -3.04 -15.05 2.44
C LEU A 133 -3.20 -16.13 1.37
N GLU A 134 -3.34 -17.40 1.76
CA GLU A 134 -3.62 -18.50 0.82
C GLU A 134 -4.98 -18.33 0.12
N HIS A 135 -5.98 -17.80 0.82
CA HIS A 135 -7.26 -17.46 0.20
C HIS A 135 -7.10 -16.33 -0.83
N LEU A 136 -6.45 -15.23 -0.46
CA LEU A 136 -6.25 -14.11 -1.38
C LEU A 136 -5.41 -14.50 -2.60
N GLU A 137 -4.41 -15.36 -2.45
CA GLU A 137 -3.59 -15.82 -3.57
C GLU A 137 -4.43 -16.61 -4.60
N ARG A 138 -5.47 -17.32 -4.17
CA ARG A 138 -6.39 -18.03 -5.08
C ARG A 138 -7.42 -17.11 -5.72
N GLU A 139 -7.84 -16.06 -5.01
CA GLU A 139 -8.88 -15.13 -5.44
C GLU A 139 -8.33 -13.87 -6.13
N VAL A 140 -7.01 -13.75 -6.26
CA VAL A 140 -6.39 -12.53 -6.78
C VAL A 140 -6.82 -12.25 -8.22
N PRO A 141 -7.28 -11.03 -8.52
CA PRO A 141 -7.59 -10.66 -9.90
C PRO A 141 -6.37 -10.85 -10.81
N ALA A 142 -6.60 -11.42 -12.00
CA ALA A 142 -5.55 -11.64 -12.99
C ALA A 142 -4.94 -10.33 -13.52
N GLU A 143 -5.75 -9.27 -13.53
CA GLU A 143 -5.38 -7.92 -13.96
C GLU A 143 -5.26 -6.97 -12.78
N GLY A 144 -4.48 -5.90 -12.95
CA GLY A 144 -4.28 -4.87 -11.93
C GLY A 144 -3.11 -5.13 -10.98
N GLY A 145 -3.03 -4.27 -9.96
CA GLY A 145 -1.92 -4.24 -9.00
C GLY A 145 -2.02 -5.24 -7.86
N ASP A 146 -3.19 -5.83 -7.64
CA ASP A 146 -3.50 -6.67 -6.47
C ASP A 146 -2.58 -7.88 -6.33
N LYS A 147 -2.17 -8.49 -7.44
CA LYS A 147 -1.19 -9.60 -7.47
C LYS A 147 0.14 -9.24 -6.81
N TYR A 148 0.59 -7.99 -6.92
CA TYR A 148 1.80 -7.54 -6.25
C TYR A 148 1.58 -7.32 -4.76
N LEU A 149 0.41 -6.81 -4.38
CA LEU A 149 0.05 -6.54 -2.99
C LEU A 149 -0.05 -7.83 -2.16
N VAL A 150 -0.52 -8.93 -2.75
CA VAL A 150 -0.50 -10.26 -2.11
C VAL A 150 0.93 -10.68 -1.80
N GLN A 151 1.84 -10.61 -2.78
CA GLN A 151 3.23 -10.99 -2.56
C GLN A 151 3.94 -10.06 -1.57
N GLY A 152 3.63 -8.74 -1.59
CA GLY A 152 4.10 -7.80 -0.59
C GLY A 152 3.66 -8.17 0.82
N SER A 153 2.40 -8.59 0.98
CA SER A 153 1.85 -9.02 2.27
C SER A 153 2.47 -10.36 2.74
N LYS A 154 2.71 -11.31 1.82
CA LYS A 154 3.44 -12.57 2.11
C LYS A 154 4.87 -12.30 2.57
N ARG A 155 5.56 -11.39 1.88
CA ARG A 155 6.91 -10.94 2.26
C ARG A 155 6.91 -10.31 3.65
N GLU A 156 6.05 -9.33 3.90
CA GLU A 156 5.99 -8.62 5.19
C GLU A 156 5.72 -9.58 6.35
N PHE A 157 4.80 -10.51 6.16
CA PHE A 157 4.52 -11.55 7.12
C PHE A 157 5.75 -12.44 7.39
N ALA A 158 6.37 -12.94 6.34
CA ALA A 158 7.55 -13.80 6.45
C ALA A 158 8.72 -13.08 7.15
N LEU A 159 9.01 -11.82 6.80
CA LEU A 159 10.04 -11.01 7.47
C LEU A 159 9.73 -10.79 8.95
N SER A 160 8.46 -10.54 9.28
CA SER A 160 8.02 -10.34 10.66
C SER A 160 8.19 -11.59 11.54
N LEU A 161 8.24 -12.77 10.93
CA LEU A 161 8.49 -14.06 11.60
C LEU A 161 9.92 -14.56 11.41
N ASP A 162 10.82 -13.72 10.89
CA ASP A 162 12.21 -14.05 10.56
C ASP A 162 12.37 -15.24 9.58
N ARG A 163 11.34 -15.50 8.76
CA ARG A 163 11.34 -16.51 7.69
C ARG A 163 11.93 -15.91 6.41
N VAL A 164 13.23 -15.62 6.45
CA VAL A 164 13.92 -14.83 5.41
C VAL A 164 13.87 -15.48 4.02
N ASP A 165 13.88 -16.81 3.92
CA ASP A 165 13.78 -17.52 2.64
C ASP A 165 12.39 -17.41 2.00
N ASP A 166 11.33 -17.52 2.80
CA ASP A 166 9.95 -17.34 2.33
C ASP A 166 9.71 -15.90 1.85
N ALA A 167 10.27 -14.92 2.57
CA ALA A 167 10.23 -13.52 2.16
C ALA A 167 10.92 -13.31 0.81
N ALA A 168 12.10 -13.91 0.62
CA ALA A 168 12.83 -13.84 -0.65
C ALA A 168 12.04 -14.48 -1.79
N ALA A 169 11.41 -15.63 -1.56
CA ALA A 169 10.58 -16.30 -2.56
C ALA A 169 9.42 -15.40 -3.02
N ALA A 170 8.71 -14.76 -2.08
CA ALA A 170 7.61 -13.84 -2.38
C ALA A 170 8.09 -12.62 -3.20
N VAL A 171 9.22 -12.03 -2.81
CA VAL A 171 9.80 -10.87 -3.51
C VAL A 171 10.22 -11.21 -4.94
N TRP A 172 10.94 -12.32 -5.13
CA TRP A 172 11.34 -12.74 -6.48
C TRP A 172 10.16 -13.10 -7.36
N GLN A 173 9.10 -13.67 -6.79
CA GLN A 173 7.85 -13.90 -7.51
C GLN A 173 7.22 -12.57 -7.95
N ALA A 174 7.17 -11.57 -7.08
CA ALA A 174 6.65 -10.24 -7.42
C ALA A 174 7.45 -9.55 -8.54
N LEU A 175 8.78 -9.57 -8.45
CA LEU A 175 9.65 -8.98 -9.48
C LEU A 175 9.52 -9.71 -10.82
N ARG A 176 9.40 -11.05 -10.81
CA ARG A 176 9.14 -11.84 -12.03
C ARG A 176 7.81 -11.48 -12.69
N MET A 177 6.76 -11.22 -11.90
CA MET A 177 5.49 -10.73 -12.42
C MET A 177 5.65 -9.34 -13.06
N ALA A 178 6.40 -8.45 -12.41
CA ALA A 178 6.60 -7.07 -12.88
C ALA A 178 7.30 -7.00 -14.24
N VAL A 179 8.35 -7.82 -14.43
CA VAL A 179 9.08 -7.90 -15.71
C VAL A 179 8.17 -8.28 -16.88
N ASN A 180 7.17 -9.12 -16.65
CA ASN A 180 6.28 -9.64 -17.70
C ASN A 180 4.96 -8.86 -17.83
N ASP A 181 4.77 -7.79 -17.04
CA ASP A 181 3.51 -7.05 -17.05
C ASP A 181 3.40 -6.12 -18.26
N ARG A 182 2.20 -6.01 -18.82
CA ARG A 182 1.94 -5.05 -19.91
C ARG A 182 1.84 -3.63 -19.39
N ASN A 183 1.41 -3.44 -18.14
CA ASN A 183 1.33 -2.13 -17.50
C ASN A 183 2.63 -1.85 -16.73
N GLN A 184 3.65 -1.42 -17.47
CA GLN A 184 4.98 -1.15 -16.93
C GLN A 184 4.99 -0.08 -15.83
N SER A 185 4.12 0.92 -15.93
CA SER A 185 4.00 1.96 -14.89
C SER A 185 3.53 1.38 -13.55
N SER A 186 2.43 0.61 -13.56
CA SER A 186 1.94 -0.07 -12.36
C SER A 186 2.95 -1.09 -11.83
N ALA A 187 3.57 -1.87 -12.72
CA ALA A 187 4.59 -2.84 -12.34
C ALA A 187 5.80 -2.19 -11.66
N THR A 188 6.28 -1.06 -12.17
CA THR A 188 7.42 -0.30 -11.60
C THR A 188 7.07 0.25 -10.22
N HIS A 189 5.87 0.82 -10.08
CA HIS A 189 5.36 1.28 -8.80
C HIS A 189 5.40 0.16 -7.74
N HIS A 190 4.87 -1.02 -8.08
CA HIS A 190 4.88 -2.15 -7.15
C HIS A 190 6.26 -2.80 -6.95
N ALA A 191 7.12 -2.81 -7.97
CA ALA A 191 8.48 -3.31 -7.85
C ALA A 191 9.31 -2.49 -6.85
N THR A 192 9.06 -1.18 -6.75
CA THR A 192 9.70 -0.29 -5.77
C THR A 192 9.62 -0.86 -4.36
N PHE A 193 8.43 -1.23 -3.88
CA PHE A 193 8.27 -1.81 -2.55
C PHE A 193 9.01 -3.15 -2.42
N ASN A 194 9.07 -3.95 -3.48
CA ASN A 194 9.75 -5.24 -3.46
C ASN A 194 11.28 -5.11 -3.36
N TYR A 195 11.86 -4.05 -3.93
CA TYR A 195 13.28 -3.73 -3.72
C TYR A 195 13.61 -3.34 -2.28
N SER A 196 12.71 -2.64 -1.59
CA SER A 196 12.86 -2.38 -0.13
C SER A 196 12.91 -3.69 0.64
N GLY A 197 12.01 -4.63 0.31
CA GLY A 197 12.05 -6.01 0.81
C GLY A 197 13.37 -6.73 0.56
N LEU A 198 13.94 -6.63 -0.66
CA LEU A 198 15.26 -7.20 -0.97
C LEU A 198 16.36 -6.57 -0.12
N CYS A 199 16.31 -5.26 0.13
CA CYS A 199 17.30 -4.60 1.00
C CYS A 199 17.27 -5.20 2.40
N GLU A 200 16.09 -5.36 2.99
CA GLU A 200 15.97 -5.96 4.33
C GLU A 200 16.44 -7.43 4.36
N ILE A 201 16.07 -8.23 3.35
CA ILE A 201 16.51 -9.61 3.19
C ILE A 201 18.03 -9.70 3.07
N ALA A 202 18.62 -8.87 2.21
CA ALA A 202 20.06 -8.82 1.98
C ALA A 202 20.82 -8.43 3.25
N TRP A 203 20.31 -7.42 3.97
CA TRP A 203 20.85 -7.01 5.27
C TRP A 203 20.81 -8.14 6.30
N LYS A 204 19.66 -8.81 6.47
CA LYS A 204 19.51 -9.97 7.38
C LYS A 204 20.46 -11.12 7.05
N ARG A 205 20.82 -11.30 5.77
CA ARG A 205 21.77 -12.33 5.30
C ARG A 205 23.23 -11.90 5.33
N GLY A 206 23.51 -10.61 5.55
CA GLY A 206 24.85 -10.05 5.38
C GLY A 206 25.32 -9.99 3.91
N ASP A 207 24.39 -10.05 2.96
CA ASP A 207 24.69 -9.99 1.53
C ASP A 207 24.79 -8.52 1.07
N MET A 208 25.97 -7.94 1.24
CA MET A 208 26.20 -6.53 0.91
C MET A 208 26.15 -6.24 -0.60
N VAL A 209 26.37 -7.24 -1.45
CA VAL A 209 26.29 -7.08 -2.91
C VAL A 209 24.83 -6.94 -3.31
N LEU A 210 23.97 -7.87 -2.88
CA LEU A 210 22.54 -7.78 -3.14
C LEU A 210 21.93 -6.52 -2.53
N LEU A 211 22.38 -6.09 -1.35
CA LEU A 211 21.90 -4.85 -0.74
C LEU A 211 22.19 -3.62 -1.59
N ASP A 212 23.40 -3.51 -2.16
CA ASP A 212 23.77 -2.40 -3.05
C ASP A 212 22.93 -2.42 -4.34
N GLU A 213 22.83 -3.59 -4.99
CA GLU A 213 22.05 -3.76 -6.22
C GLU A 213 20.57 -3.43 -6.01
N ALA A 214 19.96 -3.97 -4.96
CA ALA A 214 18.56 -3.73 -4.62
C ALA A 214 18.30 -2.27 -4.25
N ALA A 215 19.21 -1.63 -3.51
CA ALA A 215 19.04 -0.23 -3.11
C ALA A 215 19.20 0.74 -4.27
N GLN A 216 20.05 0.44 -5.25
CA GLN A 216 20.17 1.23 -6.48
C GLN A 216 18.94 1.05 -7.37
N ALA A 217 18.53 -0.19 -7.65
CA ALA A 217 17.34 -0.47 -8.46
C ALA A 217 16.06 0.10 -7.83
N GLY A 218 15.96 0.02 -6.50
CA GLY A 218 14.88 0.62 -5.73
C GLY A 218 14.83 2.14 -5.84
N GLU A 219 15.99 2.82 -5.75
CA GLU A 219 16.06 4.29 -5.92
C GLU A 219 15.54 4.71 -7.29
N GLU A 220 15.97 4.03 -8.34
CA GLU A 220 15.54 4.28 -9.72
C GLU A 220 14.03 4.10 -9.89
N ALA A 221 13.48 2.98 -9.39
CA ALA A 221 12.05 2.69 -9.45
C ALA A 221 11.20 3.70 -8.64
N ALA A 222 11.68 4.09 -7.46
CA ALA A 222 11.03 5.08 -6.61
C ALA A 222 10.97 6.46 -7.30
N ARG A 223 12.05 6.87 -7.97
CA ARG A 223 12.07 8.12 -8.77
C ARG A 223 11.09 8.06 -9.94
N ALA A 224 11.06 6.94 -10.65
CA ALA A 224 10.15 6.75 -11.79
C ALA A 224 8.67 6.79 -11.37
N SER A 225 8.38 6.42 -10.12
CA SER A 225 7.02 6.34 -9.56
C SER A 225 6.65 7.52 -8.66
N ASP A 226 7.53 8.52 -8.52
CA ASP A 226 7.39 9.67 -7.61
C ASP A 226 7.10 9.28 -6.14
N LEU A 227 7.73 8.21 -5.67
CA LEU A 227 7.57 7.65 -4.33
C LEU A 227 8.63 8.22 -3.36
N GLN A 228 8.29 9.29 -2.65
CA GLN A 228 9.27 10.06 -1.88
C GLN A 228 9.73 9.37 -0.59
N MET A 229 8.87 8.55 0.02
CA MET A 229 9.21 7.80 1.23
C MET A 229 10.18 6.67 0.91
N GLU A 230 9.86 5.88 -0.10
CA GLU A 230 10.66 4.76 -0.58
C GLU A 230 12.00 5.27 -1.13
N LEU A 231 12.00 6.38 -1.87
CA LEU A 231 13.23 7.04 -2.31
C LEU A 231 14.15 7.40 -1.13
N THR A 232 13.58 7.87 -0.02
CA THR A 232 14.35 8.17 1.18
C THR A 232 14.97 6.90 1.76
N GLU A 233 14.19 5.83 1.87
CA GLU A 233 14.64 4.54 2.38
C GLU A 233 15.82 3.99 1.57
N PHE A 234 15.73 4.01 0.24
CA PHE A 234 16.83 3.53 -0.61
C PHE A 234 18.12 4.35 -0.47
N LEU A 235 18.01 5.67 -0.27
CA LEU A 235 19.18 6.50 0.02
C LEU A 235 19.82 6.12 1.37
N GLN A 236 19.02 5.69 2.36
CA GLN A 236 19.54 5.19 3.63
C GLN A 236 20.24 3.84 3.44
N TRP A 237 19.65 2.91 2.69
CA TRP A 237 20.29 1.63 2.40
C TRP A 237 21.62 1.79 1.63
N GLN A 238 21.68 2.68 0.64
CA GLN A 238 22.93 3.00 -0.03
C GLN A 238 23.96 3.65 0.91
N ALA A 239 23.52 4.44 1.90
CA ALA A 239 24.43 4.98 2.91
C ALA A 239 25.03 3.87 3.79
N VAL A 240 24.24 2.86 4.17
CA VAL A 240 24.71 1.67 4.89
C VAL A 240 25.76 0.92 4.07
N VAL A 241 25.52 0.70 2.79
CA VAL A 241 26.50 0.09 1.87
C VAL A 241 27.78 0.92 1.80
N ALA A 242 27.68 2.24 1.66
CA ALA A 242 28.84 3.13 1.60
C ALA A 242 29.68 3.07 2.89
N VAL A 243 29.06 2.95 4.07
CA VAL A 243 29.79 2.73 5.34
C VAL A 243 30.54 1.41 5.31
N ALA A 244 29.89 0.32 4.91
CA ALA A 244 30.52 -1.01 4.84
C ALA A 244 31.72 -1.05 3.88
N GLN A 245 31.72 -0.19 2.86
CA GLN A 245 32.80 -0.03 1.89
C GLN A 245 33.88 1.00 2.30
N GLY A 246 33.76 1.63 3.47
CA GLY A 246 34.69 2.66 3.93
C GLY A 246 34.57 4.01 3.21
N GLN A 247 33.45 4.27 2.52
CA GLN A 247 33.18 5.49 1.76
C GLN A 247 32.45 6.54 2.62
N THR A 248 33.12 7.03 3.67
CA THR A 248 32.53 7.90 4.71
C THR A 248 31.83 9.15 4.14
N ASP A 249 32.47 9.86 3.21
CA ASP A 249 31.90 11.10 2.63
C ASP A 249 30.61 10.82 1.84
N ARG A 250 30.59 9.71 1.09
CA ARG A 250 29.41 9.28 0.33
C ARG A 250 28.28 8.89 1.26
N ALA A 251 28.58 8.12 2.31
CA ALA A 251 27.60 7.71 3.31
C ALA A 251 26.94 8.94 3.97
N GLN A 252 27.75 9.92 4.39
CA GLN A 252 27.25 11.14 5.01
C GLN A 252 26.35 11.94 4.06
N SER A 253 26.77 12.11 2.80
CA SER A 253 26.00 12.81 1.76
C SER A 253 24.63 12.15 1.50
N LEU A 254 24.60 10.82 1.37
CA LEU A 254 23.37 10.06 1.18
C LEU A 254 22.42 10.16 2.39
N ALA A 255 22.95 9.99 3.60
CA ALA A 255 22.17 10.11 4.84
C ALA A 255 21.59 11.52 5.03
N GLN A 256 22.35 12.57 4.69
CA GLN A 256 21.85 13.95 4.72
C GLN A 256 20.73 14.16 3.71
N ARG A 257 20.89 13.71 2.46
CA ARG A 257 19.85 13.80 1.43
C ARG A 257 18.56 13.08 1.83
N ALA A 258 18.68 11.88 2.42
CA ALA A 258 17.53 11.16 2.96
C ALA A 258 16.85 11.99 4.07
N SER A 259 17.62 12.48 5.03
CA SER A 259 17.09 13.28 6.15
C SER A 259 16.39 14.56 5.71
N GLU A 260 16.93 15.27 4.71
CA GLU A 260 16.31 16.47 4.14
C GLU A 260 14.99 16.18 3.42
N ARG A 261 14.85 14.99 2.80
CA ARG A 261 13.60 14.55 2.18
C ARG A 261 12.55 14.22 3.22
N VAL A 262 12.89 13.44 4.26
CA VAL A 262 11.96 13.13 5.36
C VAL A 262 11.39 14.40 5.98
N LYS A 263 12.23 15.43 6.23
CA LYS A 263 11.77 16.70 6.81
C LYS A 263 10.71 17.43 5.98
N ARG A 264 10.63 17.15 4.67
CA ARG A 264 9.60 17.72 3.78
C ARG A 264 8.31 16.89 3.78
N LEU A 265 8.39 15.62 4.18
CA LEU A 265 7.25 14.77 4.42
C LEU A 265 6.71 15.12 5.82
N LYS A 266 5.50 15.67 5.91
CA LYS A 266 4.86 15.97 7.21
C LYS A 266 4.25 14.70 7.81
N MET A 267 5.05 13.63 7.87
CA MET A 267 4.63 12.39 8.50
C MET A 267 4.74 12.53 10.02
N PRO A 268 3.79 11.97 10.79
CA PRO A 268 3.82 11.97 12.26
C PRO A 268 5.02 11.20 12.83
#